data_AF-A0A448WTJ8-F1
#
_entry.id   AF-A0A448WTJ8-F1
#
_cell.length_a   1.000
_cell.length_b   1.000
_cell.length_c   1.000
_cell.angle_alpha   90.00
_cell.angle_beta   90.00
_cell.angle_gamma   90.00
#
_symmetry.space_group_name_H-M   'P 1'
#
loop_
_entity.id
_entity.type
_entity.pdbx_description
1 polymer ?
#
loop_
_entity_poly.entity_id
_entity_poly.type
_entity_poly.pdbx_seq_one_letter_code
_entity_poly.pdbx_strand_id
1 'polypeptide(L)'
;ASQASFRTYAKRVLANAQALSDGLTRRGFRLVSGGTDVHFVLLDLVGSLDRVRPSSRILPPSHVWTGLARGDGARAQLVADLSGVTLNKNTVPGDQSALNPSGLRLGNVLVVPKNRHTF
;
A
#
# COMPACT_ATOMS: atom_id res chain seq x y z
N ALA A 1 -5.42 22.61 -18.83
CA ALA A 1 -4.46 21.94 -17.92
C ALA A 1 -3.31 22.84 -17.41
N SER A 2 -3.16 24.10 -17.86
CA SER A 2 -2.00 24.97 -17.54
C SER A 2 -2.20 25.94 -16.37
N GLN A 3 -3.18 25.72 -15.49
CA GLN A 3 -3.34 26.60 -14.32
C GLN A 3 -2.21 26.35 -13.31
N ALA A 4 -1.58 27.41 -12.81
CA ALA A 4 -0.46 27.33 -11.86
C ALA A 4 -0.83 26.61 -10.54
N SER A 5 -2.08 26.76 -10.10
CA SER A 5 -2.67 26.04 -8.96
C SER A 5 -2.67 24.52 -9.18
N PHE A 6 -3.04 24.07 -10.38
CA PHE A 6 -3.06 22.65 -10.74
C PHE A 6 -1.65 22.04 -10.76
N ARG A 7 -0.66 22.77 -11.28
CA ARG A 7 0.74 22.33 -11.25
C ARG A 7 1.26 22.17 -9.82
N THR A 8 0.87 23.08 -8.91
CA THR A 8 1.26 23.00 -7.49
C THR A 8 0.61 21.81 -6.81
N TYR A 9 -0.68 21.58 -7.07
CA TYR A 9 -1.40 20.40 -6.58
C TYR A 9 -0.73 19.10 -7.06
N ALA A 10 -0.44 18.98 -8.36
CA ALA A 10 0.19 17.78 -8.92
C ALA A 10 1.54 17.48 -8.27
N LYS A 11 2.38 18.50 -8.04
CA LYS A 11 3.66 18.34 -7.31
C LYS A 11 3.45 17.82 -5.89
N ARG A 12 2.44 18.31 -5.17
CA ARG A 12 2.11 17.84 -3.81
C ARG A 12 1.65 16.40 -3.80
N VAL A 13 0.85 15.99 -4.79
CA VAL A 13 0.40 14.59 -4.92
C VAL A 13 1.59 13.65 -5.06
N LEU A 14 2.57 14.00 -5.91
CA LEU A 14 3.78 13.20 -6.10
C LEU A 14 4.65 13.14 -4.83
N ALA A 15 4.91 14.29 -4.20
CA ALA A 15 5.71 14.36 -2.98
C ALA A 15 5.09 13.53 -1.84
N ASN A 16 3.76 13.58 -1.72
CA ASN A 16 3.07 12.78 -0.73
C ASN A 16 3.12 11.27 -1.04
N ALA A 17 3.08 10.89 -2.32
CA ALA A 17 3.10 9.48 -2.72
C ALA A 17 4.47 8.86 -2.44
N GLN A 18 5.55 9.62 -2.67
CA GLN A 18 6.91 9.25 -2.27
C GLN A 18 7.04 9.13 -0.74
N ALA A 19 6.55 10.11 0.02
CA ALA A 19 6.59 10.05 1.48
C ALA A 19 5.81 8.84 2.05
N LEU A 20 4.66 8.50 1.45
CA LEU A 20 3.88 7.32 1.80
C LEU A 20 4.66 6.04 1.49
N SER A 21 5.24 5.93 0.30
CA SER A 21 6.09 4.83 -0.13
C SER A 21 7.23 4.58 0.87
N ASP A 22 7.94 5.63 1.27
CA ASP A 22 9.06 5.52 2.21
C ASP A 22 8.57 5.09 3.60
N GLY A 23 7.44 5.64 4.06
CA GLY A 23 6.83 5.29 5.33
C GLY A 23 6.38 3.83 5.42
N LEU A 24 5.91 3.26 4.30
CA LEU A 24 5.53 1.85 4.19
C LEU A 24 6.77 0.96 4.11
N THR A 25 7.77 1.33 3.31
CA THR A 25 9.03 0.59 3.20
C THR A 25 9.76 0.50 4.54
N ARG A 26 9.81 1.60 5.32
CA ARG A 26 10.38 1.59 6.68
C ARG A 26 9.65 0.66 7.65
N ARG A 27 8.35 0.41 7.42
CA ARG A 27 7.54 -0.51 8.23
C ARG A 27 7.63 -1.97 7.76
N GLY A 28 8.49 -2.26 6.79
CA GLY A 28 8.73 -3.62 6.29
C GLY A 28 7.83 -4.04 5.13
N PHE A 29 6.94 -3.16 4.65
CA PHE A 29 6.13 -3.46 3.47
C PHE A 29 6.99 -3.49 2.20
N ARG A 30 6.74 -4.49 1.36
CA ARG A 30 7.31 -4.61 0.02
C ARG A 30 6.42 -3.88 -0.98
N LEU A 31 6.99 -2.87 -1.62
CA LEU A 31 6.38 -2.22 -2.78
C LEU A 31 6.85 -2.93 -4.05
N VAL A 32 5.94 -3.18 -5.01
CA VAL A 32 6.25 -3.96 -6.22
C VAL A 32 7.41 -3.36 -7.01
N SER A 33 7.44 -2.03 -7.15
CA SER A 33 8.50 -1.26 -7.81
C SER A 33 9.58 -0.73 -6.86
N GLY A 34 9.47 -0.99 -5.54
CA GLY A 34 10.35 -0.40 -4.53
C GLY A 34 10.10 1.09 -4.24
N GLY A 35 9.19 1.74 -4.96
CA GLY A 35 8.88 3.17 -4.84
C GLY A 35 7.75 3.61 -5.77
N THR A 36 7.55 4.91 -5.92
CA THR A 36 6.63 5.46 -6.93
C THR A 36 7.06 6.83 -7.44
N ASP A 37 6.92 7.03 -8.75
CA ASP A 37 7.04 8.32 -9.43
C ASP A 37 5.67 8.86 -9.87
N VAL A 38 4.60 8.17 -9.46
CA VAL A 38 3.21 8.47 -9.82
C VAL A 38 2.35 8.61 -8.57
N HIS A 39 1.06 8.85 -8.76
CA HIS A 39 0.10 9.20 -7.71
C HIS A 39 -0.43 8.01 -6.90
N PHE A 40 0.18 6.83 -7.01
CA PHE A 40 -0.24 5.63 -6.29
C PHE A 40 0.96 4.72 -5.99
N VAL A 41 0.80 3.83 -5.02
CA VAL A 41 1.75 2.74 -4.73
C VAL A 41 1.04 1.40 -4.80
N LEU A 42 1.81 0.36 -5.15
CA LEU A 42 1.33 -1.02 -5.20
C LEU A 42 2.09 -1.85 -4.18
N LEU A 43 1.37 -2.36 -3.19
CA LEU A 43 1.91 -3.19 -2.12
C LEU A 43 1.78 -4.66 -2.50
N ASP A 44 2.85 -5.40 -2.26
CA ASP A 44 2.86 -6.86 -2.28
C ASP A 44 2.77 -7.37 -0.84
N LEU A 45 1.60 -7.87 -0.45
CA LEU A 45 1.36 -8.33 0.92
C LEU A 45 2.14 -9.60 1.24
N VAL A 46 2.34 -10.49 0.26
CA VAL A 46 3.02 -11.77 0.45
C VAL A 46 4.52 -11.54 0.62
N GLY A 47 5.13 -10.77 -0.29
CA GLY A 47 6.54 -10.42 -0.17
C GLY A 47 6.83 -9.52 1.03
N SER A 48 5.83 -8.78 1.55
CA SER A 48 5.94 -8.08 2.85
C SER A 48 6.01 -9.07 4.02
N LEU A 49 5.24 -10.15 3.96
CA LEU A 49 5.26 -11.20 4.99
C LEU A 49 6.59 -11.95 4.98
N ASP A 50 7.14 -12.27 3.81
CA ASP A 50 8.46 -12.91 3.72
C ASP A 50 9.58 -12.03 4.29
N ARG A 51 9.42 -10.71 4.27
CA ARG A 51 10.42 -9.76 4.81
C ARG A 51 10.37 -9.63 6.34
N VAL A 52 9.23 -9.92 6.95
CA VAL A 52 9.04 -9.90 8.41
C VAL A 52 9.06 -11.30 9.01
N ARG A 53 8.96 -12.35 8.19
CA ARG A 53 9.10 -13.74 8.61
C ARG A 53 10.58 -14.04 8.90
N PRO A 54 10.98 -14.33 10.14
CA PRO A 54 12.34 -14.78 10.39
C PRO A 54 12.60 -16.09 9.61
N SER A 55 13.78 -16.22 9.01
CA SER A 55 14.20 -17.38 8.20
C SER A 55 14.16 -18.72 8.96
N SER A 56 13.98 -18.70 10.28
CA SER A 56 13.79 -19.88 11.11
C SER A 56 12.31 -20.30 11.08
N ARG A 57 12.07 -21.46 10.48
CA ARG A 57 10.77 -22.16 10.37
C ARG A 57 10.25 -22.68 11.71
N ILE A 58 10.39 -21.91 12.79
CA ILE A 58 9.98 -22.26 14.15
C ILE A 58 9.32 -21.03 14.78
N LEU A 59 8.06 -20.78 14.43
CA LEU A 59 7.17 -20.00 15.28
C LEU A 59 5.95 -20.87 15.59
N PRO A 60 5.50 -20.92 16.85
CA PRO A 60 4.29 -21.64 17.23
C PRO A 60 3.06 -21.06 16.51
N PRO A 61 2.00 -21.87 16.29
CA PRO A 61 0.84 -21.51 15.47
C PRO A 61 0.03 -20.29 15.95
N SER A 62 0.38 -19.71 17.11
CA SER A 62 -0.28 -18.55 17.72
C SER A 62 0.33 -17.18 17.34
N HIS A 63 1.41 -17.11 16.57
CA HIS A 63 1.90 -15.82 16.03
C HIS A 63 1.19 -15.47 14.72
N VAL A 64 -0.04 -15.01 14.87
CA VAL A 64 -0.91 -14.39 13.85
C VAL A 64 -0.38 -12.99 13.58
N TRP A 65 0.58 -12.80 12.66
CA TRP A 65 0.89 -11.41 12.27
C TRP A 65 -0.05 -10.86 11.20
N THR A 66 -0.70 -11.72 10.41
CA THR A 66 -1.90 -11.36 9.60
C THR A 66 -2.71 -12.58 9.13
N GLY A 67 -2.13 -13.79 9.10
CA GLY A 67 -2.81 -14.98 8.56
C GLY A 67 -3.06 -14.94 7.04
N LEU A 68 -2.41 -14.01 6.33
CA LEU A 68 -2.58 -13.82 4.89
C LEU A 68 -1.57 -14.70 4.12
N ALA A 69 -2.04 -15.37 3.07
CA ALA A 69 -1.28 -16.14 2.10
C ALA A 69 -1.41 -15.52 0.69
N ARG A 70 -0.72 -16.10 -0.30
CA ARG A 70 -0.95 -15.74 -1.71
C ARG A 70 -2.42 -15.91 -2.05
N GLY A 71 -3.03 -14.86 -2.58
CA GLY A 71 -4.46 -14.80 -2.91
C GLY A 71 -5.35 -14.10 -1.90
N ASP A 72 -4.81 -13.66 -0.76
CA ASP A 72 -5.60 -13.04 0.31
C ASP A 72 -5.73 -11.51 0.23
N GLY A 73 -5.45 -10.90 -0.93
CA GLY A 73 -5.61 -9.45 -1.11
C GLY A 73 -7.04 -8.96 -0.83
N ALA A 74 -8.05 -9.81 -1.04
CA ALA A 74 -9.43 -9.49 -0.67
C ALA A 74 -9.67 -9.40 0.85
N ARG A 75 -9.02 -10.27 1.65
CA ARG A 75 -9.09 -10.21 3.12
C ARG A 75 -8.39 -8.97 3.64
N ALA A 76 -7.24 -8.66 3.08
CA ALA A 76 -6.48 -7.47 3.45
C ALA A 76 -7.20 -6.16 3.08
N GLN A 77 -7.89 -6.14 1.93
CA GLN A 77 -8.75 -5.02 1.57
C GLN A 77 -9.88 -4.83 2.59
N LEU A 78 -10.58 -5.91 2.96
CA LEU A 78 -11.66 -5.84 3.95
C LEU A 78 -11.17 -5.31 5.31
N VAL A 79 -10.02 -5.78 5.79
CA VAL A 79 -9.43 -5.30 7.05
C VAL A 79 -9.05 -3.82 6.96
N ALA A 80 -8.51 -3.37 5.83
CA ALA A 80 -8.20 -1.97 5.61
C ALA A 80 -9.47 -1.10 5.58
N ASP A 81 -10.52 -1.56 4.89
CA ASP A 81 -11.82 -0.88 4.83
C ASP A 81 -12.44 -0.76 6.23
N LEU A 82 -12.37 -1.82 7.04
CA LEU A 82 -12.79 -1.80 8.45
C LEU A 82 -11.95 -0.84 9.31
N SER A 83 -10.70 -0.61 8.94
CA SER A 83 -9.80 0.33 9.60
C SER A 83 -9.97 1.78 9.10
N GLY A 84 -10.98 2.04 8.25
CA GLY A 84 -11.25 3.36 7.67
C GLY A 84 -10.33 3.73 6.51
N VAL A 85 -9.60 2.77 5.93
CA VAL A 85 -8.68 2.98 4.81
C VAL A 85 -9.21 2.27 3.58
N THR A 86 -9.78 3.02 2.63
CA THR A 86 -10.31 2.44 1.39
C THR A 86 -9.19 2.07 0.41
N LEU A 87 -9.03 0.78 0.14
CA LEU A 87 -8.01 0.24 -0.77
C LEU A 87 -8.62 -0.58 -1.89
N ASN A 88 -7.84 -0.81 -2.96
CA ASN A 88 -8.26 -1.69 -4.04
C ASN A 88 -7.29 -2.86 -4.19
N LYS A 89 -7.80 -4.09 -4.11
CA LYS A 89 -7.02 -5.30 -4.41
C LYS A 89 -6.52 -5.29 -5.86
N ASN A 90 -5.26 -5.68 -6.05
CA ASN A 90 -4.64 -5.66 -7.37
C ASN A 90 -3.63 -6.79 -7.49
N THR A 91 -3.60 -7.43 -8.65
CA THR A 91 -2.66 -8.52 -8.95
C THR A 91 -1.23 -8.00 -8.88
N VAL A 92 -0.33 -8.81 -8.31
CA VAL A 92 1.10 -8.52 -8.22
C VAL A 92 1.91 -9.61 -8.93
N PRO A 93 3.14 -9.32 -9.39
CA PRO A 93 3.99 -10.32 -10.02
C PRO A 93 4.17 -11.57 -9.14
N GLY A 94 3.86 -12.74 -9.69
CA GLY A 94 3.89 -14.01 -8.97
C GLY A 94 2.53 -14.51 -8.45
N ASP A 95 1.45 -13.76 -8.66
CA ASP A 95 0.09 -14.29 -8.46
C ASP A 95 -0.23 -15.36 -9.52
N GLN A 96 -0.73 -16.51 -9.05
CA GLN A 96 -1.12 -17.65 -9.91
C GLN A 96 -2.47 -17.41 -10.62
N SER A 97 -3.30 -16.48 -10.12
CA SER A 97 -4.61 -16.17 -10.67
C SER A 97 -4.98 -14.71 -10.44
N ALA A 98 -5.57 -14.08 -11.45
CA ALA A 98 -6.07 -12.71 -11.37
C ALA A 98 -7.31 -12.56 -10.46
N LEU A 99 -8.04 -13.65 -10.19
CA LEU A 99 -9.22 -13.64 -9.33
C LEU A 99 -8.87 -13.56 -7.84
N ASN A 100 -7.67 -14.04 -7.49
CA ASN A 100 -7.13 -14.05 -6.13
C ASN A 100 -5.82 -13.23 -6.11
N PRO A 101 -5.91 -11.90 -6.15
CA PRO A 101 -4.73 -11.04 -6.11
C PRO A 101 -4.11 -11.01 -4.71
N SER A 102 -2.80 -10.89 -4.62
CA SER A 102 -2.06 -10.75 -3.36
C SER A 102 -1.62 -9.31 -3.05
N GLY A 103 -1.98 -8.34 -3.89
CA GLY A 103 -1.58 -6.95 -3.72
C GLY A 103 -2.70 -6.00 -3.37
N LEU A 104 -2.30 -4.84 -2.84
CA LEU A 104 -3.17 -3.70 -2.58
C LEU A 104 -2.63 -2.46 -3.27
N ARG A 105 -3.49 -1.80 -4.03
CA ARG A 105 -3.22 -0.48 -4.60
C ARG A 105 -3.73 0.60 -3.65
N LEU A 106 -2.81 1.48 -3.26
CA LEU A 106 -3.08 2.72 -2.55
C LEU A 106 -2.99 3.86 -3.56
N GLY A 107 -4.12 4.39 -4.00
CA GLY A 107 -4.19 5.49 -4.96
C GLY A 107 -4.60 6.81 -4.32
N ASN A 108 -4.06 7.92 -4.85
CA ASN A 108 -4.31 9.30 -4.43
C ASN A 108 -4.16 9.50 -2.92
N VAL A 109 -2.99 9.98 -2.51
CA VAL A 109 -2.69 10.37 -1.13
C VAL A 109 -3.79 11.25 -0.55
N LEU A 110 -4.68 10.61 0.22
CA LEU A 110 -6.03 11.08 0.51
C LEU A 110 -6.10 12.00 1.73
N VAL A 111 -5.06 12.79 1.99
CA VAL A 111 -5.14 13.96 2.88
C VAL A 111 -4.23 15.07 2.34
N VAL A 112 -4.75 15.84 1.38
CA VAL A 112 -4.53 17.29 1.45
C VAL A 112 -5.75 17.80 2.21
N PRO A 113 -5.61 18.43 3.39
CA PRO A 113 -6.77 18.91 4.12
C PRO A 113 -7.60 19.80 3.19
N LYS A 114 -8.90 19.48 3.02
CA LYS A 114 -9.83 20.40 2.35
C LYS A 114 -10.02 21.71 3.13
N ASN A 115 -9.52 21.80 4.36
CA ASN A 115 -9.49 23.02 5.18
C ASN A 115 -8.13 23.18 5.86
N ARG A 116 -7.31 24.12 5.38
CA ARG A 116 -6.46 24.92 6.27
C ARG A 116 -7.02 26.34 6.27
N HIS A 117 -8.20 26.49 6.88
CA HIS A 117 -8.60 27.77 7.43
C HIS A 117 -7.78 27.95 8.71
N THR A 118 -6.61 28.57 8.58
CA THR A 118 -5.96 29.26 9.68
C THR A 118 -5.35 30.51 9.07
N PHE A 119 -5.91 31.65 9.50
CA PHE A 119 -5.39 33.00 9.33
C PHE A 119 -3.97 33.12 9.89
#